data_AF-A0A645HQA6-F1
#
_entry.id   AF-A0A645HQA6-F1
#
_cell.length_a   1.000
_cell.length_b   1.000
_cell.length_c   1.000
_cell.angle_alpha   90.00
_cell.angle_beta   90.00
_cell.angle_gamma   90.00
#
_symmetry.space_group_name_H-M   'P 1'
#
loop_
_entity.id
_entity.type
_entity.pdbx_description
1 polymer ?
#
loop_
_entity_poly.entity_id
_entity_poly.type
_entity_poly.pdbx_seq_one_letter_code
_entity_poly.pdbx_strand_id
1 'polypeptide(L)'
;MAVWSILLCAAFNNTAYYVSNYDIQESLTLYNSSSSLFTLKVMAYVSLIIPVVVAYIAYVWRALTRKQISSEALNAQDSHKY
;
A
#
# COMPACT_ATOMS: atom_id res chain seq x y z
N MET A 1 0.37 -0.08 -16.86
CA MET A 1 1.02 1.25 -16.74
C MET A 1 0.07 2.35 -16.31
N ALA A 2 -1.14 2.45 -16.88
CA ALA A 2 -2.10 3.52 -16.56
C ALA A 2 -2.37 3.74 -15.05
N VAL A 3 -2.53 2.66 -14.26
CA VAL A 3 -2.83 2.77 -12.82
C VAL A 3 -1.68 3.42 -12.04
N TRP A 4 -0.44 2.98 -12.28
CA TRP A 4 0.74 3.54 -11.61
C TRP A 4 0.98 5.00 -11.98
N SER A 5 0.76 5.37 -13.24
CA SER A 5 0.89 6.76 -13.70
C SER A 5 -0.06 7.69 -12.97
N ILE A 6 -1.32 7.29 -12.76
CA ILE A 6 -2.30 8.11 -12.04
C ILE A 6 -1.89 8.27 -10.57
N LEU A 7 -1.45 7.19 -9.91
CA LEU A 7 -1.04 7.23 -8.50
C LEU A 7 0.21 8.08 -8.26
N LEU A 8 1.17 8.07 -9.18
CA LEU A 8 2.42 8.84 -9.05
C LEU A 8 2.25 10.31 -9.41
N CYS A 9 1.33 10.63 -10.32
CA CYS A 9 1.06 12.03 -10.71
C CYS A 9 0.07 12.73 -9.77
N ALA A 10 -0.66 12.00 -8.92
CA ALA A 10 -1.57 12.60 -7.95
C ALA A 10 -0.81 13.54 -6.99
N ALA A 11 -1.30 14.78 -6.84
CA ALA A 11 -0.69 15.84 -6.04
C ALA A 11 0.74 16.28 -6.45
N PHE A 12 1.21 15.89 -7.64
CA PHE A 12 2.53 16.31 -8.14
C PHE A 12 2.54 17.82 -8.44
N ASN A 13 3.66 18.50 -8.17
CA ASN A 13 3.84 19.93 -8.42
C ASN A 13 2.77 20.85 -7.77
N ASN A 14 2.47 20.64 -6.49
CA ASN A 14 1.47 21.42 -5.72
C ASN A 14 0.04 21.40 -6.33
N THR A 15 -0.28 20.42 -7.17
CA THR A 15 -1.64 20.26 -7.69
C THR A 15 -2.58 19.75 -6.61
N ALA A 16 -3.83 20.24 -6.62
CA ALA A 16 -4.89 19.67 -5.79
C ALA A 16 -5.23 18.27 -6.30
N TYR A 17 -5.13 17.27 -5.43
CA TYR A 17 -5.58 15.91 -5.77
C TYR A 17 -7.08 15.74 -5.50
N TYR A 18 -7.68 16.62 -4.70
CA TYR A 18 -9.11 16.66 -4.44
C TYR A 18 -9.62 18.11 -4.48
N VAL A 19 -10.33 18.45 -5.55
CA VAL A 19 -10.81 19.80 -5.82
C VAL A 19 -12.14 20.04 -5.10
N SER A 20 -12.24 21.17 -4.40
CA SER A 20 -13.47 21.57 -3.73
C SER A 20 -14.52 22.06 -4.74
N ASN A 21 -15.79 21.71 -4.52
CA ASN A 21 -16.92 22.13 -5.36
C ASN A 21 -17.58 23.44 -4.89
N TYR A 22 -17.22 23.93 -3.70
CA TYR A 22 -17.79 25.15 -3.12
C TYR A 22 -16.85 26.34 -3.29
N ASP A 23 -15.59 26.19 -2.86
CA ASP A 23 -14.53 27.19 -3.05
C ASP A 23 -13.24 26.49 -3.49
N ILE A 24 -12.74 26.89 -4.67
CA ILE A 24 -11.51 26.37 -5.25
C ILE A 24 -10.28 26.56 -4.36
N GLN A 25 -10.26 27.57 -3.48
CA GLN A 25 -9.14 27.83 -2.57
C GLN A 25 -9.03 26.79 -1.45
N GLU A 26 -10.14 26.15 -1.09
CA GLU A 26 -10.22 25.09 -0.08
C GLU A 26 -9.96 23.69 -0.65
N SER A 27 -9.37 23.62 -1.85
CA SER A 27 -9.01 22.33 -2.45
C SER A 27 -7.90 21.65 -1.66
N LEU A 28 -7.99 20.33 -1.51
CA LEU A 28 -7.00 19.56 -0.76
C LEU A 28 -5.76 19.30 -1.61
N THR A 29 -4.63 19.68 -1.05
CA THR A 29 -3.29 19.54 -1.61
C THR A 29 -2.45 18.77 -0.61
N LEU A 30 -1.30 18.23 -1.06
CA LEU A 30 -0.38 17.55 -0.16
C LEU A 30 0.06 18.44 1.03
N TYR A 31 0.12 19.74 0.84
CA TYR A 31 0.56 20.70 1.85
C TYR A 31 -0.48 20.94 2.95
N ASN A 32 -1.74 21.17 2.58
CA ASN A 32 -2.79 21.53 3.54
C ASN A 32 -3.49 20.32 4.19
N SER A 33 -3.31 19.12 3.65
CA SER A 33 -3.94 17.88 4.14
C SER A 33 -2.96 16.89 4.78
N SER A 34 -1.77 17.35 5.20
CA SER A 34 -0.76 16.52 5.86
C SER A 34 -0.75 16.72 7.38
N SER A 35 -0.26 15.72 8.12
CA SER A 35 -0.03 15.82 9.57
C SER A 35 1.07 16.83 9.92
N SER A 36 1.22 17.14 11.21
CA SER A 36 2.31 17.98 11.69
C SER A 36 3.68 17.42 11.31
N LEU A 37 4.68 18.31 11.16
CA LEU A 37 6.05 17.94 10.80
C LEU A 37 6.63 16.88 11.76
N PHE A 38 6.30 16.96 13.05
CA PHE A 38 6.73 15.98 14.04
C PHE A 38 6.23 14.57 13.72
N THR A 39 4.92 14.41 13.57
CA THR A 39 4.31 13.11 13.24
C THR A 39 4.80 12.60 11.90
N LEU A 40 4.88 13.47 10.88
CA LEU A 40 5.36 13.11 9.55
C LEU A 40 6.81 12.59 9.59
N LYS A 41 7.67 13.26 10.36
CA LYS A 41 9.07 12.86 10.53
C LYS A 41 9.21 11.51 11.24
N VAL A 42 8.45 11.28 12.31
CA VAL A 42 8.45 9.99 13.02
C VAL A 42 8.00 8.87 12.08
N MET A 43 6.90 9.06 11.36
CA MET A 43 6.39 8.05 10.42
C MET A 43 7.37 7.78 9.28
N ALA A 44 8.06 8.80 8.77
CA ALA A 44 9.10 8.63 7.76
C ALA A 44 10.25 7.71 8.23
N TYR A 45 10.68 7.83 9.50
CA TYR A 45 11.66 6.90 10.08
C TYR A 45 11.10 5.48 10.24
N VAL A 46 9.85 5.33 10.68
CA VAL A 46 9.20 4.02 10.79
C VAL A 46 9.11 3.33 9.43
N SER A 47 8.84 4.09 8.36
CA SER A 47 8.79 3.58 6.99
C SER A 47 10.11 2.98 6.48
N LEU A 48 11.26 3.29 7.10
CA LEU A 48 12.53 2.65 6.76
C LEU A 48 12.53 1.13 7.02
N ILE A 49 11.60 0.62 7.85
CA ILE A 49 11.46 -0.80 8.17
C ILE A 49 10.71 -1.58 7.06
N ILE A 50 10.04 -0.88 6.13
CA ILE A 50 9.24 -1.50 5.05
C ILE A 50 9.99 -2.59 4.25
N PRO A 51 11.29 -2.44 3.88
CA PRO A 51 12.01 -3.48 3.16
C PRO A 51 12.07 -4.83 3.90
N VAL A 52 12.12 -4.81 5.23
CA VAL A 52 12.10 -6.03 6.07
C VAL A 52 10.75 -6.72 5.96
N VAL A 53 9.66 -5.95 6.00
CA VAL A 53 8.29 -6.48 5.83
C VAL A 53 8.10 -7.08 4.44
N VAL A 54 8.56 -6.40 3.39
CA VAL A 54 8.50 -6.89 2.00
C VAL A 54 9.31 -8.19 1.85
N ALA A 55 10.50 -8.27 2.43
CA ALA A 55 11.31 -9.49 2.42
C ALA A 55 10.60 -10.67 3.09
N TYR A 56 9.93 -10.43 4.23
CA TYR A 56 9.13 -11.45 4.91
C TYR A 56 7.94 -11.92 4.06
N ILE A 57 7.20 -11.00 3.45
CA ILE A 57 6.10 -11.34 2.55
C ILE A 57 6.61 -12.21 1.39
N ALA A 58 7.71 -11.83 0.76
CA ALA A 58 8.32 -12.60 -0.32
C ALA A 58 8.77 -13.99 0.14
N TYR A 59 9.33 -14.10 1.35
CA TYR A 59 9.72 -15.38 1.93
C TYR A 59 8.53 -16.31 2.15
N VAL A 60 7.45 -15.81 2.79
CA VAL A 60 6.23 -16.58 3.04
C VAL A 60 5.56 -16.96 1.73
N TRP A 61 5.42 -16.03 0.79
CA TRP A 61 4.84 -16.32 -0.52
C TRP A 61 5.64 -17.41 -1.24
N ARG A 62 6.97 -17.34 -1.21
CA ARG A 62 7.82 -18.41 -1.77
C ARG A 62 7.68 -19.74 -1.03
N ALA A 63 7.47 -19.73 0.28
CA ALA A 63 7.19 -20.96 1.04
C ALA A 63 5.85 -21.60 0.64
N LEU A 64 4.81 -20.79 0.40
CA LEU A 64 3.50 -21.25 -0.04
C LEU A 64 3.53 -21.76 -1.49
N THR A 65 4.13 -21.02 -2.41
CA THR A 65 4.19 -21.38 -3.83
C THR A 65 5.14 -22.54 -4.13
N ARG A 66 6.10 -22.85 -3.23
CA ARG A 66 7.00 -24.00 -3.38
C ARG A 66 6.28 -25.34 -3.42
N LYS A 67 5.12 -25.46 -2.75
CA LYS A 67 4.27 -26.65 -2.83
C LYS A 67 3.18 -26.35 -3.86
N GLN A 68 3.18 -27.05 -5.00
CA GLN A 68 2.02 -26.99 -5.89
C GLN A 68 0.81 -27.46 -5.08
N ILE A 69 -0.28 -26.69 -5.11
CA ILE A 69 -1.58 -27.15 -4.62
C ILE A 69 -2.00 -28.27 -5.58
N SER A 70 -1.65 -29.51 -5.25
CA SER A 70 -2.18 -30.69 -5.93
C SER A 70 -3.67 -30.77 -5.63
N SER A 71 -4.47 -31.08 -6.65
CA SER A 71 -5.89 -31.42 -6.49
C SER A 71 -6.11 -32.53 -5.46
N GLU A 72 -5.14 -33.42 -5.26
CA GLU A 72 -5.19 -34.47 -4.24
C GLU A 72 -5.02 -33.91 -2.82
N ALA A 73 -4.27 -32.82 -2.63
CA ALA A 73 -4.13 -32.16 -1.33
C ALA A 73 -5.39 -31.34 -0.94
N LEU A 74 -6.22 -30.97 -1.92
CA LEU A 74 -7.55 -30.38 -1.70
C LEU A 74 -8.62 -31.44 -1.39
N ASN A 75 -8.43 -32.68 -1.85
CA ASN A 75 -9.36 -33.80 -1.66
C ASN A 75 -8.97 -34.75 -0.51
N ALA A 76 -7.75 -34.64 0.03
CA ALA A 76 -7.28 -35.44 1.16
C ALA A 76 -7.91 -34.97 2.47
N GLN A 77 -8.98 -35.66 2.88
CA GLN A 77 -9.50 -35.99 4.23
C GLN A 77 -9.25 -35.13 5.49
N ASP A 78 -8.74 -33.90 5.42
CA ASP A 78 -8.55 -32.98 6.56
C ASP A 78 -9.43 -31.72 6.44
N SER A 79 -10.66 -31.94 5.94
CA SER A 79 -11.69 -30.92 5.65
C SER A 79 -12.27 -30.20 6.89
N HIS A 80 -11.56 -30.14 8.01
CA HIS A 80 -12.03 -29.49 9.24
C HIS A 80 -11.03 -28.50 9.86
N LYS A 81 -10.05 -28.03 9.09
CA LYS A 81 -9.18 -26.91 9.51
C LYS A 81 -9.05 -25.81 8.48
N TYR A 82 -10.13 -25.46 7.77
CA TYR A 82 -10.26 -24.19 7.06
C TYR A 82 -11.73 -23.76 7.08
#